data_AF-A0A094AGZ7-F1
#
_entry.id   AF-A0A094AGZ7-F1
#
_cell.length_a   1.000
_cell.length_b   1.000
_cell.length_c   1.000
_cell.angle_alpha   90.00
_cell.angle_beta   90.00
_cell.angle_gamma   90.00
#
_symmetry.space_group_name_H-M   'P 1'
#
loop_
_entity.id
_entity.type
_entity.pdbx_description
1 polymer ?
#
loop_
_entity_poly.entity_id
_entity_poly.type
_entity_poly.pdbx_seq_one_letter_code
_entity_poly.pdbx_strand_id
1 'polypeptide(L)'
;MVKRKSIKAQELNLRISEAVQGIKSGKFKSAYQAAKALGLRANTVHKCANGGLTHVEAHQKQQLLSKNQEQTLLKWIKGLTRKSGQTSVGSSKPSGLADPIKSTGAAADQTDPAVLTN
;
A
#
# COMPACT_ATOMS: atom_id res chain seq x y z
N MET A 1 -9.44 9.09 2.92
CA MET A 1 -9.08 9.41 1.51
C MET A 1 -7.58 9.73 1.47
N VAL A 2 -6.79 8.98 0.70
CA VAL A 2 -5.33 9.24 0.61
C VAL A 2 -5.11 10.59 -0.07
N LYS A 3 -4.57 11.58 0.65
CA LYS A 3 -4.16 12.86 0.05
C LYS A 3 -3.02 12.59 -0.93
N ARG A 4 -3.16 13.03 -2.19
CA ARG A 4 -2.03 13.06 -3.12
C ARG A 4 -0.97 14.00 -2.55
N LYS A 5 0.25 13.48 -2.41
CA LYS A 5 1.40 14.32 -2.07
C LYS A 5 1.78 15.18 -3.27
N SER A 6 2.39 16.32 -3.00
CA SER A 6 3.00 17.12 -4.06
C SER A 6 4.09 16.31 -4.76
N ILE A 7 4.26 16.55 -6.06
CA ILE A 7 5.29 15.89 -6.88
C ILE A 7 6.68 16.06 -6.23
N LYS A 8 6.98 17.27 -5.73
CA LYS A 8 8.22 17.57 -5.00
C LYS A 8 8.45 16.66 -3.80
N ALA A 9 7.40 16.36 -3.02
CA ALA A 9 7.52 15.48 -1.87
C ALA A 9 7.72 14.02 -2.28
N GLN A 10 7.13 13.58 -3.39
CA GLN A 10 7.35 12.24 -3.93
C GLN A 10 8.80 12.09 -4.43
N GLU A 11 9.28 13.08 -5.18
CA GLU A 11 10.65 13.11 -5.69
C GLU A 11 11.69 13.11 -4.57
N LEU A 12 11.45 13.87 -3.49
CA LEU A 12 12.34 13.87 -2.33
C LEU A 12 12.42 12.49 -1.67
N ASN A 13 11.29 11.78 -1.52
CA ASN A 13 11.29 10.43 -0.96
C ASN A 13 12.04 9.44 -1.87
N LEU A 14 11.89 9.57 -3.19
CA LEU A 14 12.65 8.78 -4.16
C LEU A 14 14.16 9.01 -4.02
N ARG A 15 14.61 10.27 -3.95
CA ARG A 15 16.04 10.59 -3.73
C ARG A 15 16.57 10.01 -2.42
N ILE A 16 15.80 10.07 -1.32
CA ILE A 16 16.20 9.44 -0.05
C ILE A 16 16.34 7.93 -0.21
N SER A 17 15.39 7.28 -0.88
CA SER A 17 15.44 5.83 -1.10
C SER A 17 16.64 5.42 -1.96
N GLU A 18 16.95 6.20 -3.00
CA GLU A 18 18.13 5.99 -3.84
C GLU A 18 19.42 6.18 -3.05
N ALA A 19 19.50 7.21 -2.20
CA ALA A 19 20.66 7.45 -1.34
C ALA A 19 20.94 6.26 -0.42
N VAL A 20 19.89 5.75 0.25
CA VAL A 20 19.98 4.62 1.16
C VAL A 20 20.35 3.34 0.41
N GLN A 21 19.75 3.10 -0.75
CA GLN A 21 20.07 1.95 -1.58
C GLN A 21 21.51 2.01 -2.08
N GLY A 22 21.99 3.18 -2.51
CA GLY A 22 23.36 3.40 -2.96
C GLY A 22 24.40 3.19 -1.85
N ILE A 23 24.06 3.48 -0.59
CA ILE A 23 24.94 3.16 0.55
C ILE A 23 24.98 1.65 0.77
N LYS A 24 23.80 0.99 0.78
CA LYS A 24 23.70 -0.47 0.97
C LYS A 24 24.38 -1.26 -0.14
N SER A 25 24.35 -0.76 -1.38
CA SER A 25 25.00 -1.37 -2.53
C SER A 25 26.48 -1.01 -2.66
N GLY A 26 27.04 -0.20 -1.76
CA GLY A 26 28.44 0.26 -1.80
C GLY A 26 28.75 1.32 -2.88
N LYS A 27 27.75 1.88 -3.56
CA LYS A 27 27.91 2.98 -4.55
C LYS A 27 28.45 4.25 -3.89
N PHE A 28 28.06 4.49 -2.63
CA PHE A 28 28.57 5.61 -1.83
C PHE A 28 29.31 5.07 -0.61
N LYS A 29 30.50 5.63 -0.32
CA LYS A 29 31.32 5.24 0.84
C LYS A 29 30.70 5.63 2.17
N SER A 30 29.84 6.65 2.18
CA SER A 30 29.23 7.20 3.39
C SER A 30 27.89 7.87 3.10
N ALA A 31 27.04 7.96 4.12
CA ALA A 31 25.79 8.73 4.08
C ALA A 31 26.02 10.20 3.70
N TYR A 32 27.13 10.79 4.14
CA TYR A 32 27.47 12.17 3.78
C TYR A 32 27.76 12.32 2.28
N GLN A 33 28.46 11.35 1.69
CA GLN A 33 28.77 11.37 0.26
C GLN A 33 27.50 11.20 -0.59
N ALA A 34 26.63 10.27 -0.22
CA ALA A 34 25.33 10.07 -0.87
C ALA A 34 24.46 11.34 -0.76
N ALA A 35 24.45 11.97 0.41
CA ALA A 35 23.71 13.20 0.66
C ALA A 35 24.23 14.35 -0.21
N LYS A 36 25.55 14.52 -0.34
CA LYS A 36 26.16 15.54 -1.20
C LYS A 36 25.84 15.29 -2.68
N ALA A 37 25.88 14.04 -3.13
CA ALA A 37 25.60 13.68 -4.52
C ALA A 37 24.14 13.94 -4.91
N LEU A 38 23.20 13.70 -3.99
CA LEU A 38 21.75 13.80 -4.24
C LEU A 38 21.11 15.09 -3.71
N GLY A 39 21.90 16.00 -3.15
CA GLY A 39 21.42 17.28 -2.60
C GLY A 39 20.51 17.11 -1.39
N LEU A 40 20.76 16.12 -0.54
CA LEU A 40 19.97 15.79 0.64
C LEU A 40 20.66 16.22 1.94
N ARG A 41 19.90 16.30 3.03
CA ARG A 41 20.46 16.52 4.37
C ARG A 41 21.10 15.23 4.89
N ALA A 42 22.38 15.29 5.24
CA ALA A 42 23.17 14.13 5.66
C ALA A 42 22.54 13.36 6.84
N ASN A 43 22.00 14.07 7.84
CA ASN A 43 21.36 13.43 9.00
C ASN A 43 20.13 12.58 8.60
N THR A 44 19.36 13.04 7.61
CA THR A 44 18.19 12.30 7.11
C THR A 44 18.64 10.98 6.47
N VAL A 45 19.66 11.04 5.61
CA VAL A 45 20.22 9.85 4.96
C VAL A 45 20.82 8.90 5.99
N HIS A 46 21.54 9.43 6.98
CA HIS A 46 22.14 8.61 8.03
C HIS A 46 21.10 7.89 8.88
N LYS A 47 20.05 8.60 9.32
CA LYS A 47 18.92 7.99 10.06
C LYS A 47 18.27 6.88 9.26
N CYS A 48 18.02 7.10 7.97
CA CYS A 48 17.39 6.10 7.11
C CYS A 48 18.31 4.91 6.78
N ALA A 49 19.62 5.14 6.61
CA ALA A 49 20.60 4.08 6.44
C ALA A 49 20.69 3.15 7.67
N ASN A 50 20.54 3.71 8.87
CA ASN A 50 20.54 2.97 10.14
C ASN A 50 19.19 2.28 10.45
N GLY A 51 18.27 2.17 9.49
CA GLY A 51 16.98 1.49 9.68
C GLY A 51 15.83 2.40 10.11
N GLY A 52 16.04 3.72 10.16
CA GLY A 52 14.95 4.67 10.35
C GLY A 52 14.00 4.69 9.16
N LEU A 53 12.70 4.51 9.41
CA LEU A 53 11.69 4.56 8.35
C LEU A 53 11.39 6.00 7.95
N THR A 54 11.16 6.22 6.66
CA THR A 54 10.51 7.45 6.20
C THR A 54 9.08 7.48 6.70
N HIS A 55 8.50 8.68 6.79
CA HIS A 55 7.09 8.83 7.18
C HIS A 55 6.15 8.02 6.27
N VAL A 56 6.49 7.83 4.98
CA VAL A 56 5.66 7.02 4.07
C VAL A 56 5.72 5.54 4.45
N GLU A 57 6.93 5.02 4.64
CA GLU A 57 7.13 3.62 5.00
C GLU A 57 6.56 3.28 6.38
N ALA A 58 6.72 4.19 7.35
CA ALA A 58 6.16 4.03 8.68
C ALA A 58 4.63 3.93 8.63
N HIS A 59 3.97 4.81 7.88
CA HIS A 59 2.52 4.76 7.70
C HIS A 59 2.10 3.49 6.96
N GLN A 60 2.83 3.09 5.91
CA GLN A 60 2.53 1.86 5.18
C GLN A 60 2.66 0.62 6.08
N LYS A 61 3.64 0.59 7.00
CA LYS A 61 3.82 -0.50 7.96
C LYS A 61 2.72 -0.54 9.03
N GLN A 62 2.13 0.60 9.37
CA GLN A 62 1.02 0.70 10.30
C GLN A 62 -0.34 0.31 9.69
N GLN A 63 -0.44 0.22 8.36
CA GLN A 63 -1.69 -0.19 7.70
C GLN A 63 -1.96 -1.68 7.93
N LEU A 64 -3.20 -1.98 8.34
CA LEU A 64 -3.69 -3.36 8.51
C LEU A 64 -3.99 -4.04 7.17
N LEU A 65 -4.32 -3.24 6.16
CA LEU A 65 -4.69 -3.71 4.83
C LEU A 65 -3.45 -3.82 3.96
N SER A 66 -3.33 -4.93 3.24
CA SER A 66 -2.36 -5.04 2.16
C SER A 66 -2.73 -4.10 1.00
N LYS A 67 -1.74 -3.71 0.19
CA LYS A 67 -1.95 -2.88 -1.01
C LYS A 67 -2.99 -3.47 -1.96
N ASN A 68 -3.03 -4.80 -2.08
CA ASN A 68 -3.99 -5.51 -2.94
C ASN A 68 -5.43 -5.40 -2.40
N GLN A 69 -5.59 -5.47 -1.08
CA GLN A 69 -6.89 -5.25 -0.43
C GLN A 69 -7.33 -3.79 -0.62
N GLU A 70 -6.44 -2.82 -0.42
CA GLU A 70 -6.75 -1.41 -0.67
C GLU A 70 -7.17 -1.15 -2.13
N GLN A 71 -6.52 -1.77 -3.11
CA GLN A 71 -6.89 -1.66 -4.53
C GLN A 71 -8.26 -2.25 -4.82
N THR A 72 -8.56 -3.42 -4.24
CA THR A 72 -9.88 -4.05 -4.37
C THR A 72 -10.98 -3.16 -3.80
N LEU A 73 -10.77 -2.61 -2.59
CA LEU A 73 -11.69 -1.67 -1.96
C LEU A 73 -11.88 -0.41 -2.82
N LEU A 74 -10.80 0.16 -3.36
CA LEU A 74 -10.88 1.30 -4.27
C LEU A 74 -11.68 1.00 -5.53
N LYS A 75 -11.54 -0.20 -6.10
CA LYS A 75 -12.32 -0.63 -7.28
C LYS A 75 -13.80 -0.72 -6.95
N TRP A 76 -14.16 -1.34 -5.82
CA TRP A 76 -15.55 -1.45 -5.38
C TRP A 76 -16.17 -0.09 -5.09
N ILE A 77 -15.48 0.78 -4.33
CA ILE A 77 -15.95 2.14 -4.04
C ILE A 77 -16.19 2.90 -5.34
N LYS A 78 -15.21 2.93 -6.27
CA LYS A 78 -15.38 3.59 -7.57
C LYS A 78 -16.54 3.01 -8.38
N GLY A 79 -16.79 1.70 -8.29
CA GLY A 79 -17.93 1.05 -8.93
C GLY A 79 -19.27 1.48 -8.34
N LEU A 80 -19.36 1.58 -7.02
CA LEU A 80 -20.57 2.00 -6.29
C LEU A 80 -20.85 3.50 -6.49
N THR A 81 -19.83 4.36 -6.44
CA THR A 81 -19.99 5.82 -6.63
C THR A 81 -20.53 6.17 -8.01
N ARG A 82 -20.13 5.43 -9.07
CA ARG A 82 -20.70 5.65 -10.42
C ARG A 82 -22.18 5.27 -10.49
N LYS A 83 -22.60 4.23 -9.75
CA LYS A 83 -23.99 3.77 -9.73
C LYS A 83 -24.89 4.71 -8.92
N SER A 84 -24.39 5.29 -7.83
CA SER A 84 -25.14 6.23 -6.98
C SER A 84 -25.25 7.65 -7.58
N GLY A 85 -24.43 7.99 -8.57
CA GLY A 85 -24.47 9.30 -9.25
C GLY A 85 -25.50 9.42 -10.39
N GLN A 86 -26.26 8.37 -10.69
CA GLN A 86 -27.25 8.34 -11.78
C GLN A 86 -28.71 8.33 -11.29
N THR A 87 -28.97 8.39 -10.00
CA THR A 87 -30.34 8.43 -9.46
C THR A 87 -30.71 9.83 -9.00
N SER A 88 -30.95 10.73 -9.94
CA SER A 88 -31.75 11.93 -9.68
C SER A 88 -32.70 12.28 -10.84
N VAL A 89 -33.36 11.28 -11.44
CA VAL A 89 -34.69 11.47 -12.01
C VAL A 89 -35.37 10.10 -12.14
N GLY A 90 -36.61 9.99 -11.66
CA GLY A 90 -37.53 8.94 -12.07
C GLY A 90 -37.57 7.71 -11.18
N SER A 91 -38.50 7.74 -10.24
CA SER A 91 -39.17 6.59 -9.62
C SER A 91 -39.39 5.45 -10.63
N SER A 92 -38.91 4.24 -10.35
CA SER A 92 -39.49 2.99 -10.84
C SER A 92 -39.00 1.81 -10.00
N LYS A 93 -39.94 1.26 -9.25
CA LYS A 93 -39.83 0.05 -8.42
C LYS A 93 -39.81 -1.18 -9.33
N PRO A 94 -38.82 -2.08 -9.25
CA PRO A 94 -39.02 -3.44 -9.74
C PRO A 94 -39.44 -4.33 -8.56
N SER A 95 -40.74 -4.63 -8.53
CA SER A 95 -41.32 -5.83 -7.95
C SER A 95 -40.73 -7.07 -8.63
N GLY A 96 -40.21 -8.03 -7.86
CA GLY A 96 -39.70 -9.29 -8.40
C GLY A 96 -39.05 -10.16 -7.33
N LEU A 97 -39.84 -11.12 -6.84
CA LEU A 97 -39.53 -12.21 -5.93
C LEU A 97 -38.59 -13.25 -6.57
N ALA A 98 -37.79 -13.95 -5.73
CA ALA A 98 -36.94 -15.16 -5.95
C ALA A 98 -35.43 -14.87 -5.75
N ASP A 99 -34.64 -15.53 -4.90
CA ASP A 99 -34.77 -16.58 -3.88
C ASP A 99 -33.56 -16.44 -2.92
N PRO A 100 -33.60 -16.95 -1.67
CA PRO A 100 -32.47 -16.86 -0.74
C PRO A 100 -31.31 -17.78 -1.15
N ILE A 101 -30.11 -17.23 -1.27
CA ILE A 101 -28.87 -17.99 -1.53
C ILE A 101 -28.63 -18.96 -0.37
N LYS A 102 -28.75 -20.25 -0.68
CA LYS A 102 -28.42 -21.39 0.17
C LYS A 102 -26.96 -21.30 0.63
N SER A 103 -26.76 -21.15 1.93
CA SER A 103 -25.48 -21.41 2.59
C SER A 103 -25.08 -22.87 2.36
N THR A 104 -23.96 -23.12 1.67
CA THR A 104 -23.30 -24.43 1.65
C THR A 104 -21.94 -24.25 2.29
N GLY A 105 -21.80 -24.81 3.49
CA GLY A 105 -20.60 -24.74 4.30
C GLY A 105 -19.46 -25.62 3.78
N ALA A 106 -18.25 -25.17 4.12
CA ALA A 106 -17.13 -25.90 4.68
C ALA A 106 -16.63 -27.21 4.04
N ALA A 107 -15.33 -27.14 3.72
CA ALA A 107 -14.28 -28.10 4.06
C ALA A 107 -14.22 -29.44 3.31
N ALA A 108 -13.24 -29.55 2.40
CA ALA A 108 -12.16 -30.54 2.50
C ALA A 108 -11.18 -30.30 1.35
N ASP A 109 -10.09 -29.57 1.60
CA ASP A 109 -8.85 -29.81 0.87
C ASP A 109 -7.81 -30.22 1.90
N GLN A 110 -7.40 -31.48 1.80
CA GLN A 110 -6.46 -32.13 2.71
C GLN A 110 -5.06 -31.69 2.31
N THR A 111 -4.30 -31.13 3.25
CA THR A 111 -2.85 -31.22 3.19
C THR A 111 -2.39 -31.57 4.60
N ASP A 112 -2.03 -32.84 4.75
CA ASP A 112 -1.50 -33.41 5.99
C ASP A 112 -0.26 -32.66 6.48
N PRO A 113 -0.13 -32.45 7.81
CA PRO A 113 1.06 -31.91 8.45
C PRO A 113 2.01 -33.02 8.92
N ALA A 114 3.26 -33.00 8.46
CA ALA A 114 4.38 -33.71 9.11
C ALA A 114 5.57 -32.75 9.21
N VAL A 115 5.73 -32.02 10.32
CA VAL A 115 6.46 -32.39 11.56
C VAL A 115 7.93 -31.95 11.50
N LEU A 116 8.27 -31.07 12.45
CA LEU A 116 9.60 -30.62 12.85
C LEU A 116 10.35 -31.71 13.65
N THR A 117 11.67 -31.49 13.81
CA THR A 117 12.66 -32.12 14.73
C THR A 117 13.33 -33.41 14.19
N ASN A 118 14.66 -33.59 14.21
CA ASN A 118 15.78 -32.92 14.90
C ASN A 118 16.93 -32.60 13.94
#